data_AF-A0A6N2V9R0-F1
#
_entry.id   AF-A0A6N2V9R0-F1
#
_cell.length_a   1.000
_cell.length_b   1.000
_cell.length_c   1.000
_cell.angle_alpha   90.00
_cell.angle_beta   90.00
_cell.angle_gamma   90.00
#
_symmetry.space_group_name_H-M   'P 1'
#
loop_
_entity.id
_entity.type
_entity.pdbx_description
1 polymer ?
#
loop_
_entity_poly.entity_id
_entity_poly.type
_entity_poly.pdbx_seq_one_letter_code
_entity_poly.pdbx_strand_id
1 'polypeptide(L)'
;MRKAFFQGKSSSAGYARDRMKLLLISERIDCSPQMMKMLRKDIIHSVKKYITIDEEQVMLQISQEPPVLYASIPVQKKKDR
;
A
#
# COMPACT_ATOMS: atom_id res chain seq x y z
N MET A 1 11.21 -49.16 20.77
CA MET A 1 9.99 -48.32 20.80
C MET A 1 10.40 -46.85 20.83
N ARG A 2 10.29 -46.12 19.71
CA ARG A 2 10.56 -44.67 19.65
C ARG A 2 9.22 -43.94 19.55
N LYS A 3 8.66 -43.48 20.67
CA LYS A 3 7.56 -42.51 20.64
C LYS A 3 8.17 -41.14 20.40
N ALA A 4 8.12 -40.69 19.15
CA ALA A 4 8.53 -39.36 18.75
C ALA A 4 7.52 -38.33 19.31
N PHE A 5 8.09 -37.27 19.85
CA PHE A 5 7.45 -36.11 20.46
C PHE A 5 6.54 -35.38 19.46
N PHE A 6 5.23 -35.59 19.54
CA PHE A 6 4.24 -34.69 18.93
C PHE A 6 3.01 -34.57 19.83
N GLN A 7 3.22 -34.08 21.06
CA GLN A 7 2.15 -33.53 21.88
C GLN A 7 2.56 -32.12 22.27
N GLY A 8 1.97 -31.14 21.60
CA GLY A 8 2.05 -29.74 22.02
C GLY A 8 2.12 -28.76 20.86
N LYS A 9 1.18 -27.81 20.89
CA LYS A 9 1.20 -26.50 20.21
C LYS A 9 0.50 -26.42 18.86
N SER A 10 -0.81 -26.67 18.88
CA SER A 10 -1.77 -26.18 17.89
C SER A 10 -1.93 -24.64 17.89
N SER A 11 -1.32 -23.89 18.80
CA SER A 11 -1.37 -22.42 18.83
C SER A 11 -0.18 -21.71 18.15
N SER A 12 1.05 -22.22 18.30
CA SER A 12 2.24 -21.55 17.75
C SER A 12 2.39 -21.74 16.24
N ALA A 13 1.93 -22.87 15.71
CA ALA A 13 1.94 -23.15 14.27
C ALA A 13 0.95 -22.24 13.50
N GLY A 14 -0.20 -21.90 14.10
CA GLY A 14 -1.16 -20.95 13.52
C GLY A 14 -0.60 -19.52 13.50
N TYR A 15 -0.05 -19.06 14.63
CA TYR A 15 0.58 -17.74 14.74
C TYR A 15 1.75 -17.57 13.75
N ALA A 16 2.59 -18.60 13.59
CA ALA A 16 3.68 -18.58 12.61
C ALA A 16 3.16 -18.50 11.17
N ARG A 17 2.06 -19.19 10.84
CA ARG A 17 1.44 -19.13 9.50
C ARG A 17 0.85 -17.75 9.20
N ASP A 18 0.17 -17.12 10.16
CA ASP A 18 -0.43 -15.80 9.95
C ASP A 18 0.62 -14.70 9.80
N ARG A 19 1.71 -14.77 10.59
CA ARG A 19 2.85 -13.87 10.41
C ARG A 19 3.53 -14.09 9.05
N MET A 20 3.65 -15.34 8.60
CA MET A 20 4.26 -15.67 7.31
C MET A 20 3.40 -15.19 6.13
N LYS A 21 2.06 -15.27 6.22
CA LYS A 21 1.15 -14.66 5.24
C LYS A 21 1.33 -13.14 5.15
N LEU A 22 1.44 -12.45 6.29
CA LEU A 22 1.67 -11.00 6.32
C LEU A 22 3.01 -10.61 5.68
N LEU A 23 4.08 -11.38 5.95
CA LEU A 23 5.39 -11.18 5.31
C LEU A 23 5.33 -11.39 3.79
N LEU A 24 4.63 -12.42 3.32
CA LEU A 24 4.48 -12.70 1.90
C LEU A 24 3.66 -11.63 1.15
N ILE A 25 2.68 -11.01 1.82
CA ILE A 25 1.92 -9.89 1.25
C ILE A 25 2.82 -8.64 1.13
N SER A 26 3.74 -8.43 2.07
CA SER A 26 4.68 -7.31 2.00
C SER A 26 5.73 -7.43 0.88
N GLU A 27 6.03 -8.65 0.40
CA GLU A 27 7.00 -8.88 -0.68
C GLU A 27 6.44 -8.67 -2.10
N ARG A 28 5.11 -8.64 -2.30
CA ARG A 28 4.54 -8.60 -3.66
C ARG A 28 4.41 -7.19 -4.27
N ILE A 29 4.55 -6.14 -3.46
CA ILE A 29 4.76 -4.79 -3.96
C ILE A 29 5.78 -4.14 -3.03
N ASP A 30 6.96 -3.78 -3.52
CA ASP A 30 7.96 -3.01 -2.76
C ASP A 30 7.44 -1.63 -2.27
N CYS A 31 6.17 -1.28 -2.50
CA CYS A 31 5.54 -0.05 -2.04
C CYS A 31 4.99 -0.21 -0.63
N SER A 32 5.86 -0.02 0.37
CA SER A 32 5.43 0.10 1.76
C SER A 32 4.35 1.21 1.92
N PRO A 33 3.44 1.10 2.90
CA PRO A 33 2.44 2.13 3.16
C PRO A 33 3.07 3.52 3.42
N GLN A 34 4.29 3.55 3.97
CA GLN A 34 5.05 4.77 4.16
C GLN A 34 5.51 5.36 2.83
N MET A 35 6.02 4.54 1.91
CA MET A 35 6.45 4.99 0.59
C MET A 35 5.27 5.55 -0.23
N MET A 36 4.09 4.92 -0.16
CA MET A 36 2.87 5.45 -0.78
C MET A 36 2.46 6.82 -0.25
N LYS A 37 2.63 7.06 1.06
CA LYS A 37 2.37 8.38 1.66
C LYS A 37 3.36 9.44 1.18
N MET A 38 4.65 9.09 1.09
CA MET A 38 5.68 9.99 0.57
C MET A 38 5.41 10.34 -0.90
N LEU A 39 5.15 9.32 -1.73
CA LEU A 39 4.83 9.51 -3.14
C LEU A 39 3.59 10.40 -3.35
N ARG A 40 2.54 10.20 -2.55
CA ARG A 40 1.35 11.06 -2.58
C ARG A 40 1.68 12.51 -2.31
N LYS A 41 2.49 12.77 -1.27
CA LYS A 41 2.91 14.11 -0.90
C LYS A 41 3.73 14.78 -2.00
N ASP A 42 4.64 14.04 -2.62
CA ASP A 42 5.52 14.56 -3.67
C ASP A 42 4.76 14.89 -4.96
N ILE A 43 3.81 14.03 -5.36
CA ILE A 43 2.95 14.27 -6.52
C ILE A 43 2.07 15.50 -6.29
N ILE A 44 1.41 15.60 -5.13
CA ILE A 44 0.59 16.75 -4.75
C ILE A 44 1.42 18.03 -4.81
N HIS A 45 2.58 18.03 -4.14
CA HIS A 45 3.45 19.20 -4.08
C HIS A 45 3.95 19.63 -5.46
N SER A 46 4.23 18.68 -6.35
CA SER A 46 4.70 18.95 -7.71
C SER A 46 3.60 19.53 -8.60
N VAL A 47 2.41 18.94 -8.57
CA VAL A 47 1.28 19.39 -9.41
C VAL A 47 0.72 20.74 -8.92
N LYS A 48 0.67 20.96 -7.60
CA LYS A 48 0.16 22.20 -6.99
C LYS A 48 0.93 23.45 -7.43
N LYS A 49 2.19 23.31 -7.88
CA LYS A 49 2.99 24.41 -8.43
C LYS A 49 2.42 24.98 -9.74
N TYR A 50 1.69 24.16 -10.48
CA TYR A 50 1.19 24.50 -11.82
C TYR A 50 -0.33 24.60 -11.88
N ILE A 51 -1.05 23.85 -11.04
CA ILE A 51 -2.50 23.69 -11.12
C ILE A 51 -3.10 23.71 -9.71
N THR A 52 -4.22 24.40 -9.54
CA THR A 52 -5.01 24.31 -8.30
C THR A 52 -5.72 22.97 -8.26
N ILE A 53 -5.41 22.13 -7.27
CA ILE A 53 -5.95 20.78 -7.11
C ILE A 53 -6.61 20.62 -5.74
N ASP A 54 -7.55 19.69 -5.63
CA ASP A 54 -8.10 19.26 -4.33
C ASP A 54 -7.25 18.11 -3.78
N GLU A 55 -6.41 18.44 -2.79
CA GLU A 55 -5.42 17.53 -2.20
C GLU A 55 -6.05 16.35 -1.45
N GLU A 56 -7.21 16.57 -0.82
CA GLU A 56 -7.88 15.55 0.00
C GLU A 56 -8.48 14.46 -0.89
N GLN A 57 -8.87 14.83 -2.11
CA GLN A 57 -9.49 13.93 -3.09
C GLN A 57 -8.49 13.25 -4.04
N VAL A 58 -7.18 13.48 -3.87
CA VAL A 58 -6.16 12.79 -4.69
C VAL A 58 -6.12 11.31 -4.35
N MET A 59 -6.34 10.42 -5.33
CA MET A 59 -6.24 8.97 -5.14
C MET A 59 -5.05 8.39 -5.91
N LEU A 60 -4.29 7.51 -5.25
CA LEU A 60 -3.22 6.73 -5.86
C LEU A 60 -3.52 5.24 -5.71
N GLN A 61 -3.39 4.49 -6.79
CA GLN A 61 -3.62 3.04 -6.81
C GLN A 61 -2.54 2.36 -7.64
N ILE A 62 -2.02 1.24 -7.15
CA ILE A 62 -1.06 0.40 -7.88
C ILE A 62 -1.74 -0.90 -8.29
N SER A 63 -1.75 -1.18 -9.59
CA SER A 63 -2.03 -2.50 -10.14
C SER A 63 -0.73 -3.31 -10.20
N GLN A 64 -0.77 -4.62 -9.99
CA GLN A 64 0.41 -5.50 -10.01
C GLN A 64 0.58 -6.24 -11.34
N GLU A 65 -0.50 -6.44 -12.11
CA GLU A 65 -0.48 -7.25 -13.33
C GLU A 65 -1.30 -6.55 -14.45
N PRO A 66 -0.66 -5.73 -15.30
CA PRO A 66 0.72 -5.26 -15.23
C PRO A 66 0.97 -4.24 -14.10
N PRO A 67 2.24 -4.02 -13.69
CA PRO A 67 2.59 -3.01 -12.71
C PRO A 67 2.31 -1.60 -13.24
N VAL A 68 1.24 -0.96 -12.76
CA VAL A 68 0.81 0.37 -13.22
C VAL A 68 0.37 1.21 -12.02
N LEU A 69 0.88 2.45 -11.94
CA LEU A 69 0.43 3.45 -10.99
C LEU A 69 -0.68 4.31 -11.63
N TYR A 70 -1.87 4.26 -11.07
CA TYR A 70 -3.00 5.12 -11.40
C TYR A 70 -3.08 6.27 -10.41
N ALA A 71 -3.19 7.50 -10.92
CA ALA A 71 -3.35 8.70 -10.12
C ALA A 71 -4.58 9.48 -10.59
N SER A 72 -5.55 9.69 -9.69
CA SER A 72 -6.67 10.61 -9.91
C SER A 72 -6.38 11.90 -9.15
N ILE A 73 -6.20 13.00 -9.88
CA ILE A 73 -5.85 14.31 -9.31
C ILE A 73 -6.91 15.32 -9.76
N PRO A 74 -7.93 15.58 -8.93
CA PRO A 74 -9.00 16.50 -9.29
C PRO A 74 -8.51 17.94 -9.31
N VAL A 75 -8.73 18.60 -10.45
CA VAL A 75 -8.39 20.00 -10.67
C VAL A 75 -9.55 20.88 -10.22
N GLN A 76 -9.25 21.91 -9.43
CA GLN A 76 -10.22 22.95 -9.10
C GLN A 76 -10.37 23.88 -10.31
N LYS A 77 -11.58 23.96 -10.87
CA LYS A 77 -11.89 25.04 -11.80
C LYS A 77 -11.94 26.33 -11.00
N LYS A 78 -11.11 27.32 -11.35
CA LYS A 78 -11.35 28.70 -10.89
C LYS A 78 -12.77 29.04 -11.34
N LYS A 79 -13.63 29.40 -10.39
CA LYS A 79 -14.89 30.09 -10.68
C LYS A 79 -14.47 31.44 -11.24
N ASP A 80 -14.39 31.54 -12.57
CA ASP A 80 -14.28 32.82 -13.25
C ASP A 80 -15.47 33.65 -12.79
N ARG A 81 -15.18 34.77 -12.13
CA ARG A 81 -16.17 35.69 -11.57
C ARG A 81 -16.49 36.74 -12.62
#